data_AF-A0A7R9QKK7-F1
#
_entry.id   AF-A0A7R9QKK7-F1
#
_cell.length_a   1.000
_cell.length_b   1.000
_cell.length_c   1.000
_cell.angle_alpha   90.00
_cell.angle_beta   90.00
_cell.angle_gamma   90.00
#
_symmetry.space_group_name_H-M   'P 1'
#
loop_
_entity.id
_entity.type
_entity.pdbx_description
1 polymer ?
#
loop_
_entity_poly.entity_id
_entity_poly.type
_entity_poly.pdbx_seq_one_letter_code
_entity_poly.pdbx_strand_id
1 'polypeptide(L)'
;MSGEIHFDTYLKTQSQHSDESHDERQCIVLSNAFDQLRHREAIQGMDSPDNHSPHSWRMKDRMKTVSVALVLCLNVGVDPPDIIKPNPCSVLQCWVD
;
A
#
# COMPACT_ATOMS: atom_id res chain seq x y z
N MET A 1 9.77 -28.73 -33.41
CA MET A 1 8.72 -29.25 -32.50
C MET A 1 8.24 -28.09 -31.65
N SER A 2 6.94 -28.06 -31.40
CA SER A 2 6.20 -27.12 -30.52
C SER A 2 5.63 -25.87 -31.20
N GLY A 3 4.31 -25.90 -31.46
CA GLY A 3 3.42 -25.06 -30.64
C GLY A 3 2.38 -24.14 -31.30
N GLU A 4 2.56 -23.63 -32.53
CA GLU A 4 1.86 -22.37 -32.91
C GLU A 4 0.62 -22.47 -33.82
N ILE A 5 0.19 -23.66 -34.27
CA ILE A 5 -0.83 -23.73 -35.36
C ILE A 5 -2.27 -24.01 -34.86
N HIS A 6 -2.47 -24.31 -33.58
CA HIS A 6 -3.77 -24.82 -33.10
C HIS A 6 -4.72 -23.75 -32.54
N PHE A 7 -4.24 -22.54 -32.23
CA PHE A 7 -5.10 -21.50 -31.62
C PHE A 7 -5.83 -20.65 -32.67
N ASP A 8 -5.16 -20.28 -33.77
CA ASP A 8 -5.73 -19.43 -34.82
C ASP A 8 -6.83 -20.14 -35.62
N THR A 9 -6.75 -21.46 -35.73
CA THR A 9 -7.78 -22.28 -36.40
C THR A 9 -9.10 -22.26 -35.61
N TYR A 10 -9.03 -22.18 -34.28
CA TYR A 10 -10.21 -22.17 -33.39
C TYR A 10 -11.00 -20.86 -33.51
N LEU A 11 -10.32 -19.71 -33.56
CA LEU A 11 -10.96 -18.40 -33.74
C LEU A 11 -11.61 -18.24 -35.12
N LYS A 12 -11.02 -18.84 -36.17
CA LYS A 12 -11.58 -18.79 -37.53
C LYS A 12 -12.84 -19.63 -37.69
N THR A 13 -13.01 -20.65 -36.87
CA THR A 13 -14.18 -21.56 -36.93
C THR A 13 -15.44 -20.92 -36.33
N GLN A 14 -15.31 -19.92 -35.45
CA GLN A 14 -16.48 -19.23 -34.87
C GLN A 14 -17.09 -18.16 -35.78
N SER A 15 -16.42 -17.76 -36.87
CA SER A 15 -16.90 -16.65 -37.72
C SER A 15 -17.79 -17.07 -38.90
N GLN A 16 -18.02 -18.37 -39.14
CA GLN A 16 -18.81 -18.85 -40.28
C GLN A 16 -19.82 -19.95 -39.89
N HIS A 17 -20.81 -19.61 -39.07
CA HIS A 17 -22.14 -20.23 -39.19
C HIS A 17 -23.18 -19.41 -38.44
N SER A 18 -23.67 -18.36 -39.09
CA SER A 18 -24.97 -17.78 -38.78
C SER A 18 -26.01 -18.51 -39.63
N ASP A 19 -26.85 -19.33 -39.02
CA ASP A 19 -28.29 -19.38 -39.31
C ASP A 19 -29.08 -20.23 -38.29
N GLU A 20 -30.28 -19.73 -38.02
CA GLU A 20 -31.43 -20.32 -37.31
C GLU A 20 -31.47 -20.41 -35.77
N SER A 21 -32.05 -19.33 -35.22
CA SER A 21 -33.26 -19.33 -34.39
C SER A 21 -33.17 -19.65 -32.88
N HIS A 22 -33.65 -18.65 -32.13
CA HIS A 22 -34.26 -18.74 -30.80
C HIS A 22 -33.38 -19.19 -29.63
N ASP A 23 -32.50 -18.29 -29.17
CA ASP A 23 -32.38 -18.05 -27.72
C ASP A 23 -31.69 -16.70 -27.45
N GLU A 24 -32.47 -15.62 -27.34
CA GLU A 24 -31.97 -14.27 -26.97
C GLU A 24 -31.33 -14.22 -25.55
N ARG A 25 -31.29 -15.36 -24.85
CA ARG A 25 -30.82 -15.48 -23.46
C ARG A 25 -29.48 -16.18 -23.32
N GLN A 26 -28.84 -16.64 -24.40
CA GLN A 26 -27.59 -17.40 -24.31
C GLN A 26 -26.31 -16.59 -24.61
N CYS A 27 -26.43 -15.31 -24.95
CA CYS A 27 -25.27 -14.41 -25.09
C CYS A 27 -24.78 -13.81 -23.76
N ILE A 28 -25.55 -13.94 -22.67
CA ILE A 28 -25.25 -13.28 -21.39
C ILE A 28 -24.38 -14.11 -20.43
N VAL A 29 -24.08 -15.38 -20.74
CA VAL A 29 -23.33 -16.27 -19.82
C VAL A 29 -22.38 -17.21 -20.56
N LEU A 30 -21.71 -16.75 -21.62
CA LEU A 30 -20.47 -17.39 -22.05
C LEU A 30 -19.31 -16.65 -21.39
N SER A 31 -18.72 -17.29 -20.39
CA SER A 31 -17.50 -16.82 -19.76
C SER A 31 -16.37 -16.87 -20.78
N ASN A 32 -16.10 -15.75 -21.45
CA ASN A 32 -14.99 -15.65 -22.38
C ASN A 32 -13.67 -15.86 -21.62
N ALA A 33 -13.04 -17.01 -21.83
CA ALA A 33 -11.73 -17.31 -21.30
C ALA A 33 -10.70 -16.39 -21.97
N PHE A 34 -9.74 -15.89 -21.19
CA PHE A 34 -8.65 -15.03 -21.66
C PHE A 34 -9.08 -13.66 -22.24
N ASP A 35 -10.23 -13.13 -21.84
CA ASP A 35 -10.74 -11.86 -22.41
C ASP A 35 -10.38 -10.59 -21.61
N GLN A 36 -9.66 -10.78 -20.51
CA GLN A 36 -9.23 -9.69 -19.62
C GLN A 36 -8.07 -8.90 -20.23
N LEU A 37 -7.92 -7.62 -19.86
CA LEU A 37 -6.93 -6.69 -20.42
C LEU A 37 -5.51 -7.28 -20.50
N ARG A 38 -5.09 -8.05 -19.48
CA ARG A 38 -3.77 -8.72 -19.44
C ARG A 38 -3.49 -9.70 -20.60
N HIS A 39 -4.51 -10.15 -21.33
CA HIS A 39 -4.38 -11.07 -22.47
C HIS A 39 -4.63 -10.39 -23.82
N ARG A 40 -5.32 -9.24 -23.81
CA ARG A 40 -5.65 -8.46 -25.02
C ARG A 40 -4.60 -7.41 -25.34
N GLU A 41 -3.98 -6.85 -24.31
CA GLU A 41 -3.03 -5.74 -24.44
C GLU A 41 -1.61 -6.22 -24.18
N ALA A 42 -0.64 -5.59 -24.85
CA ALA A 42 0.76 -5.79 -24.54
C ALA A 42 1.03 -5.28 -23.11
N ILE A 43 1.61 -6.13 -22.27
CA ILE A 43 1.98 -5.76 -20.90
C ILE A 43 3.13 -4.75 -20.98
N GLN A 44 2.79 -3.48 -20.84
CA GLN A 44 3.75 -2.38 -20.81
C GLN A 44 3.87 -1.85 -19.37
N GLY A 45 5.09 -1.52 -18.97
CA GLY A 45 5.31 -0.78 -17.74
C GLY A 45 4.71 0.61 -17.88
N MET A 46 4.13 1.13 -16.79
CA MET A 46 3.67 2.51 -16.79
C MET A 46 4.88 3.44 -16.81
N ASP A 47 5.02 4.26 -17.87
CA ASP A 47 6.03 5.32 -17.90
C ASP A 47 5.67 6.34 -16.84
N SER A 48 6.32 6.26 -15.68
CA SER A 48 6.17 7.29 -14.67
C SER A 48 6.83 8.57 -15.20
N PRO A 49 6.15 9.74 -15.17
CA PRO A 49 6.81 11.04 -15.40
C PRO A 49 7.92 11.29 -14.36
N ASP A 50 8.00 10.44 -13.35
CA ASP A 50 8.89 10.47 -12.20
C ASP A 50 10.25 9.81 -12.46
N ASN A 51 10.52 9.28 -13.66
CA ASN A 51 11.84 8.73 -14.00
C ASN A 51 13.00 9.74 -13.80
N HIS A 52 12.69 11.04 -13.65
CA HIS A 52 13.63 12.09 -13.24
C HIS A 52 13.22 12.88 -11.99
N SER A 53 12.06 12.59 -11.37
CA SER A 53 11.57 13.34 -10.21
C SER A 53 11.75 12.53 -8.91
N PRO A 54 12.42 13.09 -7.89
CA PRO A 54 12.55 12.39 -6.61
C PRO A 54 11.19 12.27 -5.94
N HIS A 55 10.83 11.06 -5.52
CA HIS A 55 9.55 10.79 -4.86
C HIS A 55 9.36 11.66 -3.62
N SER A 56 8.25 12.38 -3.53
CA SER A 56 7.97 13.39 -2.49
C SER A 56 7.86 12.83 -1.06
N TRP A 57 7.63 11.53 -0.89
CA TRP A 57 7.56 10.88 0.42
C TRP A 57 8.94 10.66 1.07
N ARG A 58 10.03 10.80 0.31
CA ARG A 58 11.39 10.75 0.85
C ARG A 58 11.76 12.13 1.35
N MET A 59 11.89 12.27 2.68
CA MET A 59 12.51 13.46 3.27
C MET A 59 13.93 13.61 2.73
N LYS A 60 14.23 14.76 2.13
CA LYS A 60 15.54 15.08 1.56
C LYS A 60 16.57 15.39 2.65
N ASP A 61 16.14 16.15 3.66
CA ASP A 61 16.99 16.57 4.77
C ASP A 61 16.62 15.80 6.05
N ARG A 62 17.66 15.36 6.78
CA ARG A 62 17.51 14.65 8.05
C ARG A 62 18.06 15.51 9.19
N MET A 63 17.15 16.07 9.98
CA MET A 63 17.53 16.81 11.18
C MET A 63 18.02 15.84 12.27
N LYS A 64 19.05 16.27 13.00
CA LYS A 64 19.58 15.55 14.17
C LYS A 64 19.65 16.51 15.35
N THR A 65 19.25 16.06 16.53
CA THR A 65 19.45 16.81 17.77
C THR A 65 20.89 16.61 18.21
N VAL A 66 21.71 17.67 18.13
CA VAL A 66 23.15 17.59 18.45
C VAL A 66 23.41 17.66 19.96
N SER A 67 22.58 18.42 20.68
CA SER A 67 22.72 18.64 22.12
C SER A 67 21.38 18.76 22.80
N VAL A 68 21.30 18.24 24.03
CA VAL A 68 20.15 18.39 24.92
C VAL A 68 20.68 18.83 26.29
N ALA A 69 19.96 19.75 26.93
CA ALA A 69 20.17 20.11 28.33
C ALA A 69 18.91 19.75 29.11
N LEU A 70 19.05 18.86 30.10
CA LEU A 70 17.99 18.54 31.06
C LEU A 70 18.32 19.28 32.36
N VAL A 71 17.45 20.22 32.74
CA VAL A 71 17.59 20.97 34.00
C VAL A 71 16.53 20.46 34.97
N LEU A 72 17.00 19.89 36.08
CA LEU A 72 16.15 19.36 37.14
C LEU A 72 16.35 20.23 38.38
N CYS A 73 15.27 20.82 38.88
CA CYS A 73 15.27 21.63 40.10
C CYS A 73 14.66 20.81 41.24
N LEU A 74 15.39 19.81 41.72
CA LEU A 74 14.91 18.88 42.73
C LEU A 74 15.64 19.14 44.06
N ASN A 75 14.91 19.46 45.11
CA ASN A 75 15.42 19.50 46.48
C ASN A 75 14.99 18.22 47.20
N VAL A 76 15.78 17.16 47.10
CA VAL A 76 15.38 15.81 47.53
C VAL A 76 15.02 15.79 49.02
N GLY A 77 13.87 15.22 49.34
CA GLY A 77 13.37 15.10 50.73
C GLY A 77 12.81 16.39 51.33
N VAL A 78 12.82 17.50 50.57
CA VAL A 78 12.27 18.77 51.02
C VAL A 78 11.14 19.18 50.11
N ASP A 79 9.97 19.32 50.71
CA ASP A 79 8.79 19.73 49.97
C ASP A 79 8.77 21.24 49.81
N PRO A 80 8.49 21.72 48.58
CA PRO A 80 8.28 23.14 48.40
C PRO A 80 7.10 23.55 49.30
N PRO A 81 7.19 24.73 49.92
CA PRO A 81 6.24 25.17 50.95
C PRO A 81 4.81 25.34 50.43
N ASP A 82 4.61 25.29 49.12
CA ASP A 82 3.34 25.55 48.44
C ASP A 82 2.52 24.28 48.16
N ILE A 83 3.00 23.09 48.57
CA ILE A 83 2.35 21.81 48.23
C ILE A 83 2.01 21.03 49.50
N ILE A 84 0.72 20.73 49.68
CA ILE A 84 0.26 19.73 50.64
C ILE A 84 0.29 18.36 49.95
N LYS A 85 1.17 17.48 50.39
CA LYS A 85 1.28 16.14 49.81
C LYS A 85 0.14 15.21 50.27
N PRO A 86 -0.47 14.44 49.35
CA PRO A 86 -1.36 13.35 49.73
C PRO A 86 -0.58 12.22 50.43
N ASN A 87 -1.27 11.44 51.26
CA ASN A 87 -0.73 10.22 51.87
C ASN A 87 -1.46 8.99 51.30
N PRO A 88 -0.80 8.12 50.51
CA PRO A 88 0.63 8.12 50.16
C PRO A 88 1.01 9.13 49.05
N CYS A 89 2.27 9.58 49.05
CA CYS A 89 2.81 10.45 47.99
C CYS A 89 3.51 9.61 46.92
N SER A 90 3.45 10.04 45.65
CA SER A 90 4.31 9.50 44.59
C SER A 90 5.76 9.90 44.87
N VAL A 91 6.66 8.92 44.98
CA VAL A 91 8.09 9.14 45.32
C VAL A 91 9.01 8.89 44.11
N LEU A 92 8.57 8.03 43.18
CA LEU A 92 9.36 7.58 42.03
C LEU A 92 9.74 8.73 41.07
N GLN A 93 11.03 8.94 40.84
CA GLN A 93 11.58 9.89 39.90
C GLN A 93 12.49 9.15 38.91
N CYS A 94 12.19 9.26 37.61
CA CYS A 94 12.95 8.57 36.56
C CYS A 94 13.03 7.04 36.77
N TRP A 95 11.98 6.43 37.31
CA TRP A 95 11.93 5.00 37.68
C TRP A 95 12.85 4.60 38.83
N VAL A 96 13.29 5.57 39.63
CA VAL A 96 14.11 5.38 40.84
C VAL A 96 13.35 5.93 42.05
N ASP A 97 13.40 5.21 43.17
CA ASP A 97 12.84 5.62 44.46
C ASP A 97 13.89 6.41 45.28
#